data_AF-A0A2V2FDR4-F1
#
_entry.id   AF-A0A2V2FDR4-F1
#
_cell.length_a   1.000
_cell.length_b   1.000
_cell.length_c   1.000
_cell.angle_alpha   90.00
_cell.angle_beta   90.00
_cell.angle_gamma   90.00
#
_symmetry.space_group_name_H-M   'P 1'
#
loop_
_entity.id
_entity.type
_entity.pdbx_description
1 polymer ?
#
loop_
_entity_poly.entity_id
_entity_poly.type
_entity_poly.pdbx_seq_one_letter_code
_entity_poly.pdbx_strand_id
1 'polypeptide(L)'
;MGINSQYQIQWFPGHMAKTRRLMQENLKLVDIVIELRDARIPYSSKNPEIEKLIGDKPRLILLNKASLADPAVSRAWLAVFAERGERCLLIDCVTGQGLRDIYPTVCDLLADKLQRWADKGMNKKIRAMIVGIPNVGKSSFINRIAGSKKAKVENRPGVTLNKQWVSTDIGLELLDMPGVLWPKFEEKRVGENLALTGAIKDKIMDTEELAMILCTRLRTLAPAAFAARYKLTDEDGYTDMDAYDLFELIGKKRGFLMAGGVVNHERTADMLLGEFRSATIGQVSLEAPKSYDTRTR
;
A
#
# COMPACT_ATOMS: atom_id res chain seq x y z
N MET A 1 -2.25 -7.40 -36.11
CA MET A 1 -3.21 -8.25 -35.39
C MET A 1 -3.44 -7.63 -34.02
N GLY A 2 -4.69 -7.25 -33.73
CA GLY A 2 -5.03 -6.43 -32.57
C GLY A 2 -4.81 -7.17 -31.25
N ILE A 3 -4.16 -6.50 -30.32
CA ILE A 3 -3.97 -6.98 -28.95
C ILE A 3 -5.34 -6.89 -28.26
N ASN A 4 -5.94 -8.04 -27.96
CA ASN A 4 -7.20 -8.14 -27.22
C ASN A 4 -7.04 -7.54 -25.82
N SER A 5 -7.76 -6.45 -25.55
CA SER A 5 -7.80 -5.75 -24.26
C SER A 5 -8.74 -6.46 -23.24
N GLN A 6 -8.53 -7.75 -22.96
CA GLN A 6 -9.47 -8.54 -22.16
C GLN A 6 -9.17 -8.67 -20.66
N TYR A 7 -8.17 -7.96 -20.10
CA TYR A 7 -7.93 -8.00 -18.65
C TYR A 7 -8.67 -6.88 -17.91
N GLN A 8 -10.00 -6.90 -17.97
CA GLN A 8 -10.84 -6.05 -17.14
C GLN A 8 -11.07 -6.75 -15.80
N ILE A 9 -10.13 -6.56 -14.86
CA ILE A 9 -10.21 -7.18 -13.53
C ILE A 9 -11.38 -6.56 -12.76
N GLN A 10 -12.48 -7.29 -12.62
CA GLN A 10 -13.71 -6.83 -11.97
C GLN A 10 -13.76 -7.32 -10.52
N TRP A 11 -13.70 -6.40 -9.56
CA TRP A 11 -13.68 -6.74 -8.13
C TRP A 11 -15.09 -6.78 -7.53
N PHE A 12 -15.35 -7.83 -6.74
CA PHE A 12 -16.66 -8.24 -6.19
C PHE A 12 -17.57 -7.08 -5.70
N PRO A 13 -18.66 -6.77 -6.42
CA PRO A 13 -19.53 -5.63 -6.12
C PRO A 13 -20.24 -5.68 -4.75
N GLY A 14 -20.62 -6.88 -4.28
CA GLY A 14 -21.45 -7.05 -3.08
C GLY A 14 -20.73 -6.70 -1.76
N HIS A 15 -19.46 -7.09 -1.61
CA HIS A 15 -18.67 -6.75 -0.43
C HIS A 15 -18.38 -5.25 -0.37
N MET A 16 -18.21 -4.60 -1.52
CA MET A 16 -17.89 -3.17 -1.61
C MET A 16 -19.06 -2.29 -1.19
N ALA A 17 -20.29 -2.61 -1.61
CA ALA A 17 -21.47 -1.86 -1.21
C ALA A 17 -21.69 -1.91 0.32
N LYS A 18 -21.49 -3.09 0.94
CA LYS A 18 -21.55 -3.24 2.40
C LYS A 18 -20.49 -2.41 3.10
N THR A 19 -19.23 -2.47 2.66
CA THR A 19 -18.17 -1.70 3.32
C THR A 19 -18.33 -0.20 3.12
N ARG A 20 -18.79 0.25 1.95
CA ARG A 20 -19.12 1.66 1.70
C ARG A 20 -20.18 2.17 2.68
N ARG A 21 -21.29 1.44 2.86
CA ARG A 21 -22.34 1.82 3.83
C ARG A 21 -21.78 1.87 5.25
N LEU A 22 -21.00 0.86 5.64
CA LEU A 22 -20.36 0.80 6.96
C LEU A 22 -19.43 1.99 7.20
N MET A 23 -18.62 2.39 6.20
CA MET A 23 -17.77 3.58 6.28
C MET A 23 -18.60 4.85 6.47
N GLN A 24 -19.66 5.05 5.67
CA GLN A 24 -20.53 6.24 5.77
C GLN A 24 -21.19 6.39 7.13
N GLU A 25 -21.69 5.28 7.71
CA GLU A 25 -22.29 5.28 9.03
C GLU A 25 -21.28 5.65 10.12
N ASN A 26 -20.05 5.14 9.99
CA ASN A 26 -19.01 5.35 10.99
C ASN A 26 -18.29 6.71 10.84
N LEU A 27 -18.32 7.35 9.67
CA LEU A 27 -17.71 8.67 9.44
C LEU A 27 -18.33 9.75 10.33
N LYS A 28 -19.59 9.56 10.73
CA LYS A 28 -20.30 10.44 11.68
C LYS A 28 -19.78 10.32 13.11
N LEU A 29 -19.09 9.23 13.44
CA LEU A 29 -18.64 8.91 14.80
C LEU A 29 -17.18 9.31 15.08
N VAL A 30 -16.45 9.73 14.04
CA VAL A 30 -15.02 10.07 14.12
C VAL A 30 -14.76 11.55 13.86
N ASP A 31 -13.67 12.03 14.43
CA ASP A 31 -13.18 13.39 14.30
C ASP A 31 -12.28 13.55 13.08
N ILE A 32 -11.55 12.49 12.71
CA ILE A 32 -10.56 12.47 11.64
C ILE A 32 -10.53 11.10 10.94
N VAL A 33 -10.09 11.08 9.68
CA VAL A 33 -9.73 9.85 8.96
C VAL A 33 -8.22 9.74 8.81
N ILE A 34 -7.68 8.57 9.11
CA ILE A 34 -6.28 8.21 8.86
C ILE A 34 -6.25 7.22 7.69
N GLU A 35 -5.77 7.70 6.54
CA GLU A 35 -5.69 6.91 5.31
C GLU A 35 -4.30 6.30 5.17
N LEU A 36 -4.21 4.97 5.21
CA LEU A 36 -2.95 4.26 4.96
C LEU A 36 -2.80 3.97 3.47
N ARG A 37 -1.60 4.26 2.95
CA ARG A 37 -1.13 3.92 1.61
C ARG A 37 0.19 3.16 1.69
N ASP A 38 0.56 2.45 0.63
CA ASP A 38 1.83 1.73 0.54
C ASP A 38 2.89 2.68 -0.04
N ALA A 39 3.98 2.93 0.69
CA ALA A 39 5.02 3.88 0.31
C ALA A 39 5.70 3.55 -1.03
N ARG A 40 5.65 2.28 -1.48
CA ARG A 40 6.20 1.86 -2.78
C ARG A 40 5.34 2.31 -3.96
N ILE A 41 4.04 2.54 -3.72
CA ILE A 41 3.02 2.89 -4.72
C ILE A 41 2.00 3.92 -4.21
N PRO A 42 2.41 5.14 -3.78
CA PRO A 42 1.50 6.09 -3.12
C PRO A 42 0.31 6.56 -3.99
N TYR A 43 0.43 6.50 -5.32
CA TYR A 43 -0.65 6.78 -6.25
C TYR A 43 -1.55 5.57 -6.43
N SER A 44 -1.01 4.41 -6.84
CA SER A 44 -1.87 3.23 -7.09
C SER A 44 -2.53 2.67 -5.84
N SER A 45 -1.99 2.93 -4.64
CA SER A 45 -2.62 2.50 -3.39
C SER A 45 -3.67 3.47 -2.85
N LYS A 46 -3.88 4.62 -3.50
CA LYS A 46 -5.01 5.52 -3.25
C LYS A 46 -6.29 4.87 -3.73
N ASN A 47 -7.33 4.86 -2.90
CA ASN A 47 -8.67 4.42 -3.32
C ASN A 47 -9.57 5.64 -3.62
N PRO A 48 -9.96 5.89 -4.89
CA PRO A 48 -10.81 7.02 -5.25
C PRO A 48 -12.19 6.99 -4.58
N GLU A 49 -12.74 5.81 -4.28
CA GLU A 49 -14.01 5.70 -3.56
C GLU A 49 -13.88 6.13 -2.10
N ILE A 50 -12.73 5.89 -1.45
CA ILE A 50 -12.48 6.37 -0.09
C ILE A 50 -12.48 7.90 -0.06
N GLU A 51 -11.81 8.53 -1.02
CA GLU A 51 -11.77 9.99 -1.13
C GLU A 51 -13.15 10.62 -1.28
N LYS A 52 -14.00 10.07 -2.17
CA LYS A 52 -15.39 10.53 -2.34
C LYS A 52 -16.22 10.38 -1.07
N LEU A 53 -15.93 9.39 -0.22
CA LEU A 53 -16.69 9.13 1.01
C LEU A 53 -16.27 10.03 2.17
N ILE A 54 -14.98 10.37 2.27
CA ILE A 54 -14.43 11.19 3.36
C ILE A 54 -15.00 12.62 3.31
N GLY A 55 -15.17 13.19 2.11
CA GLY A 55 -15.60 14.58 1.93
C GLY A 55 -14.65 15.54 2.64
N ASP A 56 -15.21 16.53 3.36
CA ASP A 56 -14.43 17.56 4.07
C ASP A 56 -13.94 17.11 5.47
N LYS A 57 -14.11 15.84 5.82
CA LYS A 57 -13.60 15.34 7.11
C LYS A 57 -12.07 15.50 7.13
N PRO A 58 -11.47 16.05 8.21
CA PRO A 58 -10.02 16.11 8.34
C PRO A 58 -9.37 14.76 8.04
N ARG A 59 -8.25 14.78 7.30
CA ARG A 59 -7.58 13.59 6.80
C ARG A 59 -6.07 13.68 7.04
N LEU A 60 -5.50 12.61 7.59
CA LEU A 60 -4.06 12.37 7.65
C LEU A 60 -3.71 11.18 6.75
N ILE A 61 -2.82 11.38 5.78
CA ILE A 61 -2.30 10.31 4.93
C ILE A 61 -1.04 9.72 5.58
N LEU A 62 -0.96 8.39 5.65
CA LEU A 62 0.21 7.67 6.14
C LEU A 62 0.76 6.79 5.01
N LEU A 63 1.96 7.11 4.52
CA LEU A 63 2.72 6.23 3.62
C LEU A 63 3.41 5.17 4.47
N ASN A 64 2.80 4.00 4.60
CA ASN A 64 3.30 2.89 5.40
C ASN A 64 4.28 2.01 4.61
N LYS A 65 5.04 1.18 5.34
CA LYS A 65 6.09 0.30 4.80
C LYS A 65 7.27 1.09 4.22
N ALA A 66 7.62 2.21 4.85
CA ALA A 66 8.75 3.04 4.43
C ALA A 66 10.06 2.26 4.30
N SER A 67 10.25 1.21 5.10
CA SER A 67 11.44 0.34 5.02
C SER A 67 11.53 -0.48 3.71
N LEU A 68 10.47 -0.56 2.92
CA LEU A 68 10.45 -1.27 1.64
C LEU A 68 10.53 -0.35 0.41
N ALA A 69 10.34 0.96 0.62
CA ALA A 69 10.24 1.95 -0.45
C ALA A 69 11.53 2.74 -0.60
N ASP A 70 11.83 3.20 -1.82
CA ASP A 70 13.00 4.04 -2.07
C ASP A 70 12.89 5.35 -1.24
N PRO A 71 13.90 5.70 -0.42
CA PRO A 71 13.84 6.88 0.44
C PRO A 71 13.78 8.20 -0.31
N ALA A 72 14.47 8.32 -1.45
CA ALA A 72 14.46 9.54 -2.26
C ALA A 72 13.11 9.74 -2.94
N VAL A 73 12.52 8.67 -3.46
CA VAL A 73 11.17 8.68 -4.04
C VAL A 73 10.12 8.99 -2.98
N SER A 74 10.25 8.40 -1.79
CA SER A 74 9.35 8.69 -0.65
C SER A 74 9.38 10.16 -0.26
N ARG A 75 10.57 10.78 -0.20
CA ARG A 75 10.71 12.23 0.04
C ARG A 75 10.04 13.06 -1.06
N ALA A 76 10.18 12.66 -2.32
CA ALA A 76 9.54 13.34 -3.44
C ALA A 76 7.99 13.29 -3.34
N TRP A 77 7.43 12.16 -2.91
CA TRP A 77 6.00 12.05 -2.66
C TRP A 77 5.53 12.95 -1.52
N LEU A 78 6.26 13.01 -0.39
CA LEU A 78 5.93 13.92 0.71
C LEU A 78 5.90 15.39 0.26
N ALA A 79 6.83 15.81 -0.60
CA ALA A 79 6.82 17.15 -1.17
C ALA A 79 5.56 17.42 -2.00
N VAL A 80 5.15 16.48 -2.86
CA VAL A 80 3.92 16.62 -3.67
C VAL A 80 2.65 16.68 -2.80
N PHE A 81 2.57 15.88 -1.72
CA PHE A 81 1.45 15.99 -0.78
C PHE A 81 1.43 17.37 -0.11
N ALA A 82 2.58 17.87 0.34
CA ALA A 82 2.69 19.19 0.95
C ALA A 82 2.30 20.34 -0.01
N GLU A 83 2.75 20.28 -1.27
CA GLU A 83 2.37 21.25 -2.32
C GLU A 83 0.85 21.31 -2.56
N ARG A 84 0.16 20.18 -2.37
CA ARG A 84 -1.31 20.07 -2.48
C ARG A 84 -2.05 20.44 -1.19
N GLY A 85 -1.34 20.82 -0.13
CA GLY A 85 -1.92 21.08 1.19
C GLY A 85 -2.41 19.81 1.91
N GLU A 86 -2.02 18.62 1.44
CA GLU A 86 -2.38 17.34 2.04
C GLU A 86 -1.38 17.00 3.16
N ARG A 87 -1.86 16.75 4.37
CA ARG A 87 -1.00 16.31 5.48
C ARG A 87 -0.65 14.83 5.32
N CYS A 88 0.64 14.55 5.18
CA CYS A 88 1.15 13.22 4.90
C CYS A 88 2.39 12.92 5.74
N LEU A 89 2.45 11.72 6.32
CA LEU A 89 3.63 11.22 7.05
C LEU A 89 4.14 9.92 6.43
N LEU A 90 5.46 9.76 6.39
CA LEU A 90 6.11 8.51 6.05
C LEU A 90 6.34 7.71 7.32
N ILE A 91 5.80 6.49 7.37
CA ILE A 91 5.84 5.64 8.55
C ILE A 91 6.24 4.20 8.21
N ASP A 92 6.66 3.48 9.25
CA ASP A 92 6.83 2.04 9.14
C ASP A 92 6.34 1.34 10.42
N CYS A 93 5.32 0.50 10.27
CA CYS A 93 4.73 -0.20 11.42
C CYS A 93 5.63 -1.32 11.98
N VAL A 94 6.60 -1.81 11.21
CA VAL A 94 7.53 -2.86 11.62
C VAL A 94 8.67 -2.26 12.44
N THR A 95 9.32 -1.23 11.90
CA THR A 95 10.46 -0.58 12.56
C THR A 95 10.02 0.43 13.62
N GLY A 96 8.82 1.02 13.47
CA GLY A 96 8.31 2.09 14.32
C GLY A 96 8.66 3.50 13.83
N GLN A 97 9.29 3.64 12.66
CA GLN A 97 9.62 4.93 12.07
C GLN A 97 8.36 5.81 11.89
N GLY A 98 8.48 7.10 12.23
CA GLY A 98 7.46 8.13 12.00
C GLY A 98 6.20 8.05 12.87
N LEU A 99 6.05 7.02 13.71
CA LEU A 99 4.82 6.83 14.50
C LEU A 99 4.62 7.89 15.59
N ARG A 100 5.72 8.49 16.08
CA ARG A 100 5.68 9.52 17.12
C ARG A 100 5.07 10.84 16.64
N ASP A 101 5.15 11.11 15.33
CA ASP A 101 4.70 12.36 14.72
C ASP A 101 3.19 12.36 14.42
N ILE A 102 2.53 11.20 14.55
CA ILE A 102 1.11 11.04 14.24
C ILE A 102 0.23 11.87 15.16
N TYR A 103 0.37 11.72 16.48
CA TYR A 103 -0.49 12.43 17.42
C TYR A 103 -0.34 13.96 17.33
N PRO A 104 0.88 14.54 17.32
CA PRO A 104 1.06 15.97 17.08
C PRO A 104 0.41 16.44 15.77
N THR A 105 0.59 15.70 14.67
CA THR A 105 -0.01 16.05 13.38
C THR A 105 -1.54 16.00 13.41
N VAL A 106 -2.12 15.03 14.13
CA VAL A 106 -3.58 14.95 14.33
C VAL A 106 -4.09 16.13 15.16
N CYS A 107 -3.36 16.53 16.21
CA CYS A 107 -3.71 17.69 17.02
C CYS A 107 -3.70 18.98 16.19
N ASP A 108 -2.67 19.18 15.36
CA ASP A 108 -2.58 20.33 14.47
C ASP A 108 -3.74 20.39 13.48
N LEU A 109 -4.09 19.24 12.86
CA LEU A 109 -5.22 19.12 11.93
C LEU A 109 -6.58 19.41 12.59
N LEU A 110 -6.67 19.25 13.91
CA LEU A 110 -7.90 19.41 14.68
C LEU A 110 -7.84 20.60 15.63
N ALA A 111 -6.87 21.51 15.49
CA ALA A 111 -6.59 22.59 16.45
C ALA A 111 -7.86 23.39 16.82
N ASP A 112 -8.61 23.88 15.83
CA ASP A 112 -9.85 24.64 16.05
C ASP A 112 -10.93 23.85 16.80
N LYS A 113 -10.96 22.53 16.59
CA LYS A 113 -11.93 21.64 17.23
C LYS A 113 -11.53 21.36 18.67
N LEU A 114 -10.24 21.13 18.92
CA LEU A 114 -9.68 20.92 20.25
C LEU A 114 -9.81 22.19 21.10
N GLN A 115 -9.57 23.37 20.53
CA GLN A 115 -9.78 24.64 21.22
C GLN A 115 -11.25 24.79 21.66
N ARG A 116 -12.21 24.56 20.76
CA ARG A 116 -13.65 24.59 21.09
C ARG A 116 -14.06 23.58 22.16
N TRP A 117 -13.35 22.47 22.30
CA TRP A 117 -13.57 21.51 23.40
C TRP A 117 -13.01 22.04 24.71
N ALA A 118 -11.80 22.60 24.69
CA ALA A 118 -11.16 23.22 25.85
C ALA A 118 -11.99 24.38 26.41
N ASP A 119 -12.48 25.27 25.54
CA ASP A 119 -13.34 26.41 25.93
C ASP A 119 -14.64 25.96 26.63
N LYS A 120 -15.10 24.74 26.34
CA LYS A 120 -16.29 24.12 26.93
C LYS A 120 -15.98 23.19 28.11
N GLY A 121 -14.72 23.12 28.55
CA GLY A 121 -14.27 22.21 29.61
C GLY A 121 -14.46 20.72 29.26
N MET A 122 -14.51 20.36 27.98
CA MET A 122 -14.69 18.97 27.54
C MET A 122 -13.36 18.22 27.53
N ASN A 123 -13.28 17.13 28.30
CA ASN A 123 -12.16 16.19 28.25
C ASN A 123 -12.52 14.96 27.40
N LYS A 124 -12.28 15.02 26.09
CA LYS A 124 -12.62 13.96 25.12
C LYS A 124 -11.39 13.46 24.38
N LYS A 125 -11.32 12.15 24.15
CA LYS A 125 -10.33 11.56 23.25
C LYS A 125 -10.71 11.79 21.80
N ILE A 126 -9.70 11.99 20.95
CA ILE A 126 -9.87 12.09 19.50
C ILE A 126 -10.18 10.71 18.95
N ARG A 127 -11.27 10.61 18.18
CA ARG A 127 -11.68 9.39 17.48
C ARG A 127 -11.23 9.43 16.03
N ALA A 128 -10.49 8.42 15.61
CA ALA A 128 -9.98 8.29 14.25
C ALA A 128 -10.51 7.02 13.57
N MET A 129 -10.89 7.12 12.31
CA MET A 129 -11.17 5.95 11.46
C MET A 129 -9.92 5.58 10.67
N ILE A 130 -9.54 4.30 10.68
CA ILE A 130 -8.44 3.80 9.87
C ILE A 130 -8.99 3.25 8.55
N VAL A 131 -8.51 3.77 7.42
CA VAL A 131 -8.98 3.37 6.09
C VAL A 131 -7.81 3.07 5.16
N GLY A 132 -8.09 2.37 4.06
CA GLY A 132 -7.10 2.03 3.03
C GLY A 132 -7.36 0.66 2.40
N ILE A 133 -6.64 0.37 1.32
CA ILE A 133 -6.76 -0.89 0.57
C ILE A 133 -6.36 -2.12 1.43
N PRO A 134 -6.74 -3.35 1.04
CA PRO A 134 -6.23 -4.57 1.67
C PRO A 134 -4.70 -4.62 1.70
N ASN A 135 -4.13 -5.28 2.72
CA ASN A 135 -2.68 -5.50 2.88
C ASN A 135 -1.77 -4.26 2.94
N VAL A 136 -2.33 -3.04 3.06
CA VAL A 136 -1.55 -1.80 3.26
C VAL A 136 -0.96 -1.67 4.68
N GLY A 137 -1.41 -2.52 5.61
CA GLY A 137 -0.89 -2.59 6.99
C GLY A 137 -1.77 -1.97 8.08
N LYS A 138 -3.09 -1.82 7.84
CA LYS A 138 -4.04 -1.29 8.84
C LYS A 138 -4.01 -2.01 10.19
N SER A 139 -4.12 -3.34 10.19
CA SER A 139 -4.10 -4.11 11.45
C SER A 139 -2.73 -4.04 12.13
N SER A 140 -1.63 -4.04 11.36
CA SER A 140 -0.28 -3.83 11.90
C SER A 140 -0.13 -2.45 12.55
N PHE A 141 -0.68 -1.42 11.92
CA PHE A 141 -0.71 -0.06 12.44
C PHE A 141 -1.49 0.04 13.76
N ILE A 142 -2.72 -0.48 13.78
CA ILE A 142 -3.57 -0.48 14.97
C ILE A 142 -2.87 -1.20 16.12
N ASN A 143 -2.33 -2.40 15.87
CA ASN A 143 -1.62 -3.17 16.89
C ASN A 143 -0.37 -2.43 17.39
N ARG A 144 0.37 -1.76 16.50
CA ARG A 144 1.60 -1.04 16.88
C ARG A 144 1.30 0.20 17.73
N ILE A 145 0.23 0.92 17.41
CA ILE A 145 -0.17 2.15 18.11
C ILE A 145 -0.98 1.88 19.38
N ALA A 146 -1.72 0.76 19.44
CA ALA A 146 -2.43 0.32 20.64
C ALA A 146 -1.50 -0.18 21.77
N GLY A 147 -0.23 -0.45 21.47
CA GLY A 147 0.74 -0.94 22.44
C GLY A 147 0.42 -2.36 22.95
N SER A 148 0.82 -2.65 24.19
CA SER A 148 0.67 -3.98 24.81
C SER A 148 -0.79 -4.35 25.16
N LYS A 149 -1.73 -3.40 25.05
CA LYS A 149 -3.17 -3.65 25.12
C LYS A 149 -3.62 -4.25 23.79
N LYS A 150 -3.32 -5.53 23.60
CA LYS A 150 -3.76 -6.32 22.44
C LYS A 150 -5.24 -6.03 22.17
N ALA A 151 -5.54 -5.51 20.98
CA ALA A 151 -6.84 -5.75 20.39
C ALA A 151 -6.99 -7.27 20.36
N LYS A 152 -7.85 -7.83 21.22
CA LYS A 152 -8.21 -9.24 21.16
C LYS A 152 -8.86 -9.43 19.80
N VAL A 153 -8.08 -9.89 18.82
CA VAL A 153 -8.58 -10.37 17.54
C VAL A 153 -9.33 -11.66 17.86
N GLU A 154 -10.59 -11.55 18.28
CA GLU A 154 -11.51 -12.67 18.27
C GLU A 154 -11.95 -12.89 16.82
N ASN A 155 -11.14 -13.65 16.08
CA ASN A 155 -11.53 -14.25 14.80
C ASN A 155 -12.57 -15.36 15.05
N ARG A 156 -13.81 -15.00 15.41
CA ARG A 156 -14.96 -15.91 15.34
C ARG A 156 -15.78 -15.58 14.10
N PRO A 157 -15.83 -16.46 13.09
CA PRO A 157 -16.77 -16.33 11.98
C PRO A 157 -18.21 -16.30 12.53
N GLY A 158 -19.01 -15.28 12.15
CA GLY A 158 -20.45 -15.27 12.43
C GLY A 158 -20.93 -14.38 13.59
N VAL A 159 -20.05 -13.68 14.31
CA VAL A 159 -20.47 -12.69 15.33
C VAL A 159 -20.32 -11.29 14.76
N THR A 160 -21.42 -10.56 14.67
CA THR A 160 -21.43 -9.12 14.35
C THR A 160 -20.68 -8.39 15.45
N LEU A 161 -19.40 -8.10 15.23
CA LEU A 161 -18.56 -7.36 16.17
C LEU A 161 -19.21 -6.00 16.43
N ASN A 162 -19.74 -5.80 17.64
CA ASN A 162 -20.05 -4.47 18.18
C ASN A 162 -18.86 -3.55 17.89
N LYS A 163 -19.11 -2.31 17.42
CA LYS A 163 -18.10 -1.33 17.01
C LYS A 163 -16.97 -1.24 18.04
N GLN A 164 -15.86 -1.94 17.82
CA GLN A 164 -14.76 -2.00 18.78
C GLN A 164 -13.85 -0.80 18.57
N TRP A 165 -13.95 0.16 19.48
CA TRP A 165 -12.97 1.24 19.61
C TRP A 165 -11.70 0.68 20.27
N VAL A 166 -10.57 0.90 19.63
CA VAL A 166 -9.25 0.56 20.16
C VAL A 166 -8.65 1.81 20.77
N SER A 167 -8.58 1.87 22.10
CA SER A 167 -7.82 2.91 22.80
C SER A 167 -6.31 2.70 22.59
N THR A 168 -5.59 3.78 22.34
CA THR A 168 -4.16 3.76 22.05
C THR A 168 -3.34 4.49 23.11
N ASP A 169 -2.06 4.14 23.22
CA ASP A 169 -1.14 4.77 24.18
C ASP A 169 -0.82 6.22 23.80
N ILE A 170 -0.98 6.57 22.52
CA ILE A 170 -0.79 7.94 22.02
C ILE A 170 -2.03 8.83 22.22
N GLY A 171 -3.08 8.36 22.89
CA GLY A 171 -4.25 9.18 23.23
C GLY A 171 -5.37 9.24 22.18
N LEU A 172 -5.32 8.38 21.14
CA LEU A 172 -6.40 8.23 20.15
C LEU A 172 -7.33 7.04 20.46
N GLU A 173 -8.59 7.14 20.04
CA GLU A 173 -9.51 6.00 19.90
C GLU A 173 -9.64 5.64 18.41
N LEU A 174 -9.25 4.43 18.03
CA LEU A 174 -9.25 3.99 16.64
C LEU A 174 -10.46 3.10 16.35
N LEU A 175 -11.07 3.33 15.20
CA LEU A 175 -12.06 2.44 14.60
C LEU A 175 -11.45 1.76 13.38
N ASP A 176 -11.33 0.43 13.42
CA ASP A 176 -10.82 -0.35 12.30
C ASP A 176 -11.90 -0.49 11.22
N MET A 177 -11.48 -0.35 9.96
CA MET A 177 -12.32 -0.61 8.81
C MET A 177 -11.69 -1.72 7.95
N PRO A 178 -12.49 -2.68 7.46
CA PRO A 178 -11.98 -3.67 6.52
C PRO A 178 -11.44 -2.97 5.26
N GLY A 179 -10.42 -3.56 4.65
CA GLY A 179 -9.83 -3.01 3.43
C GLY A 179 -10.85 -2.92 2.29
N VAL A 180 -10.82 -1.80 1.57
CA VAL A 180 -11.72 -1.53 0.44
C VAL A 180 -10.89 -1.38 -0.82
N LEU A 181 -11.18 -2.17 -1.84
CA LEU A 181 -10.74 -1.92 -3.22
C LEU A 181 -11.88 -1.22 -3.98
N TRP A 182 -11.65 -0.87 -5.24
CA TRP A 182 -12.69 -0.31 -6.09
C TRP A 182 -12.86 -1.20 -7.34
N PRO A 183 -14.08 -1.27 -7.91
CA PRO A 183 -14.46 -2.36 -8.80
C PRO A 183 -13.71 -2.40 -10.13
N LYS A 184 -13.18 -1.26 -10.59
CA LYS A 184 -12.48 -1.13 -11.87
C LYS A 184 -11.27 -0.21 -11.73
N PHE A 185 -10.11 -0.66 -12.18
CA PHE A 185 -8.95 0.19 -12.40
C PHE A 185 -9.00 0.71 -13.83
N GLU A 186 -8.93 2.02 -14.01
CA GLU A 186 -8.88 2.63 -15.35
C GLU A 186 -7.51 2.41 -16.00
N GLU A 187 -6.46 2.42 -15.19
CA GLU A 187 -5.08 2.26 -15.64
C GLU A 187 -4.56 0.85 -15.36
N LYS A 188 -4.05 0.16 -16.40
CA LYS A 188 -3.41 -1.18 -16.26
C LYS A 188 -2.30 -1.16 -15.22
N ARG A 189 -1.48 -0.10 -15.23
CA ARG A 189 -0.34 0.07 -14.32
C ARG A 189 -0.74 0.09 -12.85
N VAL A 190 -1.93 0.60 -12.53
CA VAL A 190 -2.46 0.59 -11.15
C VAL A 190 -2.74 -0.84 -10.69
N GLY A 191 -3.38 -1.65 -11.56
CA GLY A 191 -3.60 -3.07 -11.29
C GLY A 191 -2.30 -3.86 -11.12
N GLU A 192 -1.32 -3.63 -12.00
CA GLU A 192 0.02 -4.25 -11.91
C GLU A 192 0.70 -3.89 -10.57
N ASN A 193 0.72 -2.61 -10.19
CA ASN A 193 1.34 -2.14 -8.95
C ASN A 193 0.68 -2.74 -7.70
N LEU A 194 -0.65 -2.83 -7.69
CA LEU A 194 -1.40 -3.46 -6.59
C LEU A 194 -1.14 -4.97 -6.49
N ALA A 195 -0.95 -5.65 -7.62
CA ALA A 195 -0.59 -7.07 -7.65
C ALA A 195 0.86 -7.29 -7.20
N LEU A 196 1.82 -6.52 -7.74
CA LEU A 196 3.24 -6.61 -7.37
C LEU A 196 3.46 -6.40 -5.87
N THR A 197 2.75 -5.45 -5.27
CA THR A 197 2.86 -5.15 -3.83
C THR A 197 2.07 -6.09 -2.92
N GLY A 198 1.29 -7.00 -3.50
CA GLY A 198 0.47 -7.98 -2.78
C GLY A 198 -0.81 -7.39 -2.16
N ALA A 199 -1.25 -6.21 -2.60
CA ALA A 199 -2.53 -5.62 -2.19
C ALA A 199 -3.72 -6.39 -2.77
N ILE A 200 -3.49 -7.03 -3.90
CA ILE A 200 -4.42 -7.92 -4.59
C ILE A 200 -3.87 -9.36 -4.48
N LYS A 201 -4.76 -10.34 -4.29
CA LYS A 201 -4.36 -11.75 -4.28
C LYS A 201 -3.87 -12.18 -5.65
N ASP A 202 -2.79 -12.94 -5.66
CA ASP A 202 -2.07 -13.43 -6.86
C ASP A 202 -2.94 -14.29 -7.78
N LYS A 203 -4.08 -14.82 -7.33
CA LYS A 203 -4.99 -15.64 -8.16
C LYS A 203 -5.71 -14.91 -9.31
N ILE A 204 -5.40 -13.63 -9.51
CA ILE A 204 -6.17 -12.73 -10.39
C ILE A 204 -5.33 -12.21 -11.55
N MET A 205 -4.02 -12.37 -11.46
CA MET A 205 -3.07 -12.16 -12.56
C MET A 205 -2.19 -13.40 -12.63
N ASP A 206 -1.73 -13.76 -13.82
CA ASP A 206 -0.75 -14.83 -13.94
C ASP A 206 0.54 -14.44 -13.19
N THR A 207 1.00 -15.30 -12.28
CA THR A 207 2.15 -15.01 -11.40
C THR A 207 3.43 -14.86 -12.21
N GLU A 208 3.57 -15.61 -13.31
CA GLU A 208 4.73 -15.54 -14.19
C GLU A 208 4.73 -14.23 -14.98
N GLU A 209 3.58 -13.84 -15.54
CA GLU A 209 3.41 -12.52 -16.19
C GLU A 209 3.76 -11.38 -15.23
N LEU A 210 3.27 -11.46 -14.00
CA LEU A 210 3.54 -10.46 -12.96
C LEU A 210 5.04 -10.39 -12.62
N ALA A 211 5.72 -11.53 -12.55
CA ALA A 211 7.17 -11.60 -12.31
C ALA A 211 7.99 -11.07 -13.50
N MET A 212 7.58 -11.32 -14.74
CA MET A 212 8.20 -10.76 -15.94
C MET A 212 8.06 -9.22 -15.98
N ILE A 213 6.87 -8.71 -15.64
CA ILE A 213 6.65 -7.26 -15.46
C ILE A 213 7.61 -6.72 -14.39
N LEU A 214 7.70 -7.38 -13.23
CA LEU A 214 8.61 -6.98 -12.17
C LEU A 214 10.06 -6.90 -12.64
N CYS A 215 10.57 -7.90 -13.36
CA CYS A 215 11.93 -7.91 -13.90
C CYS A 215 12.20 -6.67 -14.76
N THR A 216 11.27 -6.38 -15.69
CA THR A 216 11.35 -5.20 -16.56
C THR A 216 11.37 -3.90 -15.77
N ARG A 217 10.52 -3.79 -14.74
CA ARG A 217 10.47 -2.62 -13.84
C ARG A 217 11.75 -2.46 -13.05
N LEU A 218 12.26 -3.54 -12.42
CA LEU A 218 13.46 -3.50 -11.59
C LEU A 218 14.71 -3.15 -12.40
N ARG A 219 14.83 -3.68 -13.63
CA ARG A 219 15.91 -3.30 -14.57
C ARG A 219 15.97 -1.79 -14.80
N THR A 220 14.83 -1.12 -14.80
CA THR A 220 14.75 0.32 -15.07
C THR A 220 14.84 1.16 -13.79
N LEU A 221 14.14 0.75 -12.73
CA LEU A 221 13.97 1.54 -11.51
C LEU A 221 15.11 1.36 -10.51
N ALA A 222 15.75 0.19 -10.51
CA ALA A 222 16.81 -0.18 -9.57
C ALA A 222 17.90 -1.03 -10.24
N PRO A 223 18.50 -0.59 -11.36
CA PRO A 223 19.38 -1.42 -12.19
C PRO A 223 20.54 -2.02 -11.39
N ALA A 224 21.23 -1.23 -10.58
CA ALA A 224 22.37 -1.68 -9.80
C ALA A 224 21.98 -2.76 -8.77
N ALA A 225 20.88 -2.53 -8.02
CA ALA A 225 20.42 -3.48 -7.01
C ALA A 225 19.88 -4.78 -7.64
N PHE A 226 19.17 -4.65 -8.76
CA PHE A 226 18.66 -5.77 -9.55
C PHE A 226 19.80 -6.63 -10.11
N ALA A 227 20.77 -6.02 -10.79
CA ALA A 227 21.92 -6.72 -11.36
C ALA A 227 22.75 -7.42 -10.27
N ALA A 228 23.04 -6.73 -9.17
CA ALA A 228 23.74 -7.32 -8.02
C ALA A 228 22.98 -8.51 -7.42
N ARG A 229 21.65 -8.41 -7.25
CA ARG A 229 20.84 -9.47 -6.64
C ARG A 229 20.77 -10.74 -7.48
N TYR A 230 20.75 -10.60 -8.81
CA TYR A 230 20.61 -11.73 -9.75
C TYR A 230 21.90 -12.10 -10.48
N LYS A 231 23.03 -11.47 -10.12
CA LYS A 231 24.35 -11.68 -10.73
C LYS A 231 24.32 -11.47 -12.25
N LEU A 232 23.61 -10.42 -12.67
CA LEU A 232 23.54 -10.00 -14.08
C LEU A 232 24.77 -9.16 -14.41
N THR A 233 25.36 -9.46 -15.55
CA THR A 233 26.59 -8.85 -16.07
C THR A 233 26.34 -8.34 -17.48
N ASP A 234 27.17 -7.42 -17.96
CA ASP A 234 27.02 -6.88 -19.32
C ASP A 234 27.18 -7.97 -20.40
N GLU A 235 27.96 -9.02 -20.11
CA GLU A 235 28.11 -10.21 -20.97
C GLU A 235 26.79 -10.98 -21.16
N ASP A 236 25.86 -10.88 -20.20
CA ASP A 236 24.56 -11.51 -20.31
C ASP A 236 23.65 -10.76 -21.29
N GLY A 237 23.97 -9.52 -21.71
CA GLY A 237 23.11 -8.72 -22.60
C GLY A 237 21.73 -8.37 -21.99
N TYR A 238 21.60 -8.43 -20.66
CA TYR A 238 20.31 -8.34 -19.97
C TYR A 238 19.60 -6.98 -20.08
N THR A 239 20.33 -5.93 -20.49
CA THR A 239 19.81 -4.55 -20.63
C THR A 239 18.71 -4.46 -21.68
N ASP A 240 18.87 -5.20 -22.77
CA ASP A 240 18.02 -5.11 -23.97
C ASP A 240 17.19 -6.38 -24.21
N MET A 241 17.34 -7.40 -23.35
CA MET A 241 16.51 -8.61 -23.38
C MET A 241 15.03 -8.28 -23.25
N ASP A 242 14.20 -9.09 -23.90
CA ASP A 242 12.77 -9.06 -23.64
C ASP A 242 12.45 -9.59 -22.22
N ALA A 243 11.20 -9.41 -21.79
CA ALA A 243 10.79 -9.73 -20.44
C ALA A 243 10.85 -11.24 -20.12
N TYR A 244 10.61 -12.09 -21.13
CA TYR A 244 10.63 -13.55 -20.98
C TYR A 244 12.06 -14.06 -20.87
N ASP A 245 12.94 -13.63 -21.77
CA ASP A 245 14.36 -14.02 -21.78
C ASP A 245 15.08 -13.55 -20.51
N LEU A 246 14.76 -12.35 -20.02
CA LEU A 246 15.30 -11.84 -18.75
C LEU A 246 14.84 -12.70 -17.56
N PHE A 247 13.57 -13.10 -17.54
CA PHE A 247 13.02 -13.98 -16.50
C PHE A 247 13.64 -15.39 -16.55
N GLU A 248 13.78 -15.96 -17.74
CA GLU A 248 14.49 -17.22 -18.01
C GLU A 248 15.94 -17.17 -17.52
N LEU A 249 16.67 -16.11 -17.86
CA LEU A 249 18.06 -15.91 -17.45
C LEU A 249 18.19 -15.90 -15.92
N ILE A 250 17.29 -15.21 -15.23
CA ILE A 250 17.27 -15.16 -13.77
C ILE A 250 17.02 -16.55 -13.17
N GLY A 251 16.04 -17.29 -13.71
CA GLY A 251 15.78 -18.66 -13.29
C GLY A 251 17.00 -19.58 -13.46
N LYS A 252 17.70 -19.47 -14.60
CA LYS A 252 18.95 -20.20 -14.88
C LYS A 252 20.06 -19.83 -13.90
N LYS A 253 20.32 -18.54 -13.67
CA LYS A 253 21.36 -18.09 -12.73
C LYS A 253 21.07 -18.48 -11.27
N ARG A 254 19.80 -18.68 -10.92
CA ARG A 254 19.39 -19.20 -9.61
C ARG A 254 19.39 -20.73 -9.53
N GLY A 255 19.63 -21.42 -10.64
CA GLY A 255 19.64 -22.88 -10.70
C GLY A 255 18.25 -23.49 -10.51
N PHE A 256 17.19 -22.75 -10.81
CA PHE A 256 15.82 -23.24 -10.73
C PHE A 256 15.49 -24.04 -11.98
N LEU A 257 16.15 -25.20 -12.11
CA LEU A 257 16.02 -26.08 -13.26
C LEU A 257 15.21 -27.33 -12.91
N MET A 258 14.45 -27.81 -13.88
CA MET A 258 13.74 -29.09 -13.88
C MET A 258 14.47 -30.10 -14.77
N ALA A 259 13.92 -31.31 -14.86
CA ALA A 259 14.43 -32.34 -15.76
C ALA A 259 14.54 -31.79 -17.20
N GLY A 260 15.66 -32.09 -17.87
CA GLY A 260 15.96 -31.58 -19.21
C GLY A 260 16.51 -30.15 -19.26
N GLY A 261 16.82 -29.53 -18.12
CA GLY A 261 17.43 -28.19 -18.06
C GLY A 261 16.45 -27.04 -18.28
N VAL A 262 15.14 -27.32 -18.27
CA VAL A 262 14.07 -26.31 -18.39
C VAL A 262 13.94 -25.54 -17.08
N VAL A 263 13.75 -24.22 -17.15
CA VAL A 263 13.58 -23.39 -15.94
C VAL A 263 12.22 -23.68 -15.29
N ASN A 264 12.21 -23.75 -13.97
CA ASN A 264 10.99 -23.77 -13.16
C ASN A 264 10.46 -22.34 -13.01
N HIS A 265 9.45 -21.99 -13.81
CA HIS A 265 8.86 -20.65 -13.83
C HIS A 265 8.13 -20.30 -12.53
N GLU A 266 7.30 -21.20 -12.01
CA GLU A 266 6.58 -21.00 -10.74
C GLU A 266 7.53 -20.61 -9.59
N ARG A 267 8.59 -21.39 -9.39
CA ARG A 267 9.60 -21.12 -8.35
C ARG A 267 10.36 -19.81 -8.61
N THR A 268 10.61 -19.47 -9.87
CA THR A 268 11.28 -18.22 -10.25
C THR A 268 10.39 -17.02 -9.96
N ALA A 269 9.11 -17.11 -10.30
CA ALA A 269 8.12 -16.06 -10.07
C ALA A 269 7.89 -15.82 -8.57
N ASP A 270 7.67 -16.88 -7.78
CA ASP A 270 7.51 -16.81 -6.33
C ASP A 270 8.71 -16.16 -5.64
N MET A 271 9.92 -16.53 -6.08
CA MET A 271 11.16 -15.96 -5.56
C MET A 271 11.29 -14.47 -5.90
N LEU A 272 11.05 -14.08 -7.15
CA LEU A 272 11.10 -12.67 -7.57
C LEU A 272 10.11 -11.80 -6.80
N LEU A 273 8.85 -12.22 -6.75
CA LEU A 273 7.79 -11.47 -6.06
C LEU A 273 8.05 -11.44 -4.55
N GLY A 274 8.45 -12.56 -3.96
CA GLY A 274 8.81 -12.64 -2.55
C GLY A 274 9.95 -11.70 -2.18
N GLU A 275 11.06 -11.75 -2.94
CA GLU A 275 12.23 -10.91 -2.68
C GLU A 275 11.95 -9.41 -2.86
N PHE A 276 11.10 -9.02 -3.82
CA PHE A 276 10.64 -7.64 -3.94
C PHE A 276 9.75 -7.24 -2.76
N ARG A 277 8.79 -8.10 -2.38
CA ARG A 277 7.83 -7.82 -1.31
C ARG A 277 8.49 -7.70 0.07
N SER A 278 9.63 -8.36 0.28
CA SER A 278 10.44 -8.29 1.51
C SER A 278 11.61 -7.30 1.45
N ALA A 279 11.76 -6.55 0.35
CA ALA A 279 12.90 -5.67 0.08
C ALA A 279 14.28 -6.37 0.11
N THR A 280 14.33 -7.68 -0.16
CA THR A 280 15.59 -8.44 -0.30
C THR A 280 16.40 -7.97 -1.51
N ILE A 281 15.73 -7.51 -2.56
CA ILE A 281 16.36 -6.88 -3.74
C ILE A 281 16.85 -5.47 -3.42
N GLY A 282 16.40 -4.88 -2.32
CA GLY A 282 16.61 -3.49 -1.93
C GLY A 282 15.30 -2.73 -1.76
N GLN A 283 15.41 -1.49 -1.32
CA GLN A 283 14.29 -0.56 -1.17
C GLN A 283 13.91 0.01 -2.53
N VAL A 284 12.72 -0.32 -3.03
CA VAL A 284 12.31 0.06 -4.39
C VAL A 284 10.87 0.57 -4.39
N SER A 285 10.66 1.73 -5.00
CA SER A 285 9.33 2.27 -5.29
C SER A 285 8.99 2.07 -6.77
N LEU A 286 7.80 1.54 -7.05
CA LEU A 286 7.33 1.30 -8.43
C LEU A 286 6.79 2.58 -9.10
N GLU A 287 6.64 3.64 -8.30
CA GLU A 287 6.07 4.93 -8.70
C GLU A 287 6.90 6.09 -8.15
N ALA A 288 7.21 7.05 -9.03
CA ALA A 288 7.75 8.35 -8.64
C ALA A 288 6.78 9.44 -9.08
N PRO A 289 6.67 10.57 -8.36
CA PRO A 289 5.69 11.61 -8.69
C PRO A 289 5.82 12.15 -10.12
N LYS A 290 7.05 12.29 -10.63
CA LYS A 290 7.33 12.75 -12.00
C LYS A 290 6.75 11.82 -13.08
N SER A 291 6.64 10.52 -12.78
CA SER A 291 6.08 9.52 -13.69
C SER A 291 4.55 9.56 -13.75
N TYR A 292 3.94 10.35 -12.87
CA TYR A 292 2.50 10.57 -12.73
C TYR A 292 2.21 12.08 -12.73
N ASP A 293 2.94 12.87 -13.53
CA ASP A 293 2.70 14.31 -13.61
C ASP A 293 1.20 14.57 -13.80
N THR A 294 0.61 15.14 -12.76
CA THR A 294 -0.84 15.35 -12.60
C THR A 294 -1.23 16.74 -13.11
N ARG A 295 -0.31 17.45 -13.78
CA ARG A 295 -0.57 18.71 -14.46
C ARG A 295 -1.29 18.52 -15.80
N THR A 296 -2.36 17.72 -15.82
CA THR A 296 -3.40 17.62 -16.87
C THR A 296 -4.33 16.48 -16.43
N ARG A 297 -5.62 16.62 -16.15
CA ARG A 297 -6.65 17.63 -16.40
C ARG A 297 -7.59 17.72 -15.20
#